data_AF-A0A1V5KZ72-F1
#
_entry.id   AF-A0A1V5KZ72-F1
#
_cell.length_a   1.000
_cell.length_b   1.000
_cell.length_c   1.000
_cell.angle_alpha   90.00
_cell.angle_beta   90.00
_cell.angle_gamma   90.00
#
_symmetry.space_group_name_H-M   'P 1'
#
loop_
_entity.id
_entity.type
_entity.pdbx_description
1 polymer ?
#
loop_
_entity_poly.entity_id
_entity_poly.type
_entity_poly.pdbx_seq_one_letter_code
_entity_poly.pdbx_strand_id
1 'polypeptide(L)'
;MHRQGLLWATHRGGVAFAHRGLANDEVCGATIRGISTHFKQTIGNRKSAYFHFGDPVQQATKLYIAESPIDALSLHQIIPTKGAAYLSTAGAPDKDLCAHMPPTPEWILAFDADEAGARFRNQLQAAAKKLGRRCQTMTPTLGKDWNEELMCRGSNNMTALPYGQPLCLNSTTNEQSITTHHANNQ
;
A
#
# COMPACT_ATOMS: atom_id res chain seq x y z
N MET A 1 -9.10 -3.75 -4.31
CA MET A 1 -8.18 -3.13 -5.28
C MET A 1 -8.56 -3.40 -6.75
N HIS A 2 -8.60 -4.64 -7.25
CA HIS A 2 -8.95 -4.90 -8.66
C HIS A 2 -10.35 -4.38 -9.05
N ARG A 3 -11.38 -4.72 -8.27
CA ARG A 3 -12.77 -4.24 -8.47
C ARG A 3 -12.94 -2.73 -8.26
N GLN A 4 -11.98 -2.07 -7.61
CA GLN A 4 -11.95 -0.62 -7.42
C GLN A 4 -11.19 0.10 -8.55
N GLY A 5 -10.70 -0.62 -9.55
CA GLY A 5 -9.92 -0.04 -10.64
C GLY A 5 -8.59 0.56 -10.18
N LEU A 6 -8.01 0.05 -9.09
CA LEU A 6 -6.71 0.51 -8.57
C LEU A 6 -5.53 -0.23 -9.19
N LEU A 7 -5.76 -1.49 -9.60
CA LEU A 7 -4.76 -2.28 -10.32
C LEU A 7 -5.44 -3.28 -11.24
N TRP A 8 -4.77 -3.64 -12.34
CA TRP A 8 -5.23 -4.66 -13.29
C TRP A 8 -4.07 -5.47 -13.86
N ALA A 9 -4.37 -6.71 -14.27
CA ALA A 9 -3.41 -7.54 -14.99
C ALA A 9 -3.24 -7.01 -16.41
N THR A 10 -2.00 -7.00 -16.90
CA THR A 10 -1.71 -6.67 -18.30
C THR A 10 -1.68 -7.94 -19.14
N HIS A 11 -1.99 -7.82 -20.44
CA HIS A 11 -1.94 -8.94 -21.38
C HIS A 11 -0.53 -9.55 -21.56
N ARG A 12 0.53 -8.91 -21.04
CA ARG A 12 1.93 -9.35 -21.11
C ARG A 12 2.46 -9.94 -19.80
N GLY A 13 1.59 -10.40 -18.90
CA GLY A 13 2.02 -11.00 -17.63
C GLY A 13 2.60 -9.99 -16.64
N GLY A 14 2.03 -8.79 -16.61
CA GLY A 14 2.37 -7.74 -15.65
C GLY A 14 1.16 -7.29 -14.82
N VAL A 15 1.41 -6.40 -13.88
CA VAL A 15 0.38 -5.69 -13.11
C VAL A 15 0.56 -4.20 -13.36
N ALA A 16 -0.54 -3.53 -13.72
CA ALA A 16 -0.62 -2.08 -13.81
C ALA A 16 -1.27 -1.53 -12.55
N PHE A 17 -0.66 -0.51 -11.95
CA PHE A 17 -1.12 0.21 -10.78
C PHE A 17 -1.57 1.61 -11.22
N ALA A 18 -2.88 1.89 -11.10
CA ALA A 18 -3.49 3.12 -11.58
C ALA A 18 -2.93 4.34 -10.85
N HIS A 19 -2.56 5.39 -11.58
CA HIS A 19 -2.28 6.70 -11.00
C HIS A 19 -3.54 7.54 -11.08
N ARG A 20 -3.97 8.08 -9.94
CA ARG A 20 -5.16 8.91 -9.83
C ARG A 20 -4.79 10.33 -9.40
N GLY A 21 -5.46 11.30 -10.01
CA GLY A 21 -5.28 12.71 -9.67
C GLY A 21 -5.73 12.98 -8.23
N LEU A 22 -4.90 13.63 -7.43
CA LEU A 22 -5.24 13.92 -6.03
C LEU A 22 -6.40 14.91 -5.87
N ALA A 23 -6.80 15.62 -6.93
CA ALA A 23 -7.89 16.59 -6.89
C ALA A 23 -9.25 15.98 -7.30
N ASN A 24 -9.25 15.09 -8.29
CA ASN A 24 -10.47 14.60 -8.96
C ASN A 24 -10.60 13.07 -8.94
N ASP A 25 -9.62 12.34 -8.42
CA ASP A 25 -9.54 10.87 -8.37
C ASP A 25 -9.63 10.18 -9.75
N GLU A 26 -9.45 10.93 -10.83
CA GLU A 26 -9.47 10.40 -12.20
C GLU A 26 -8.17 9.67 -12.51
N VAL A 27 -8.28 8.57 -13.27
CA VAL A 27 -7.09 7.82 -13.71
C VAL A 27 -6.36 8.62 -14.78
N CYS A 28 -5.14 9.04 -14.48
CA CYS A 28 -4.31 9.85 -15.39
C CYS A 28 -3.00 9.16 -15.79
N GLY A 29 -2.74 7.95 -15.30
CA GLY A 29 -1.51 7.22 -15.59
C GLY A 29 -1.49 5.84 -14.94
N ALA A 30 -0.35 5.16 -15.04
CA ALA A 30 -0.11 3.91 -14.33
C ALA A 30 1.38 3.58 -14.21
N THR A 31 1.74 2.86 -13.16
CA THR A 31 3.01 2.11 -13.09
C THR A 31 2.75 0.66 -13.46
N ILE A 32 3.50 0.11 -14.41
CA ILE A 32 3.44 -1.28 -14.85
C ILE A 32 4.66 -2.01 -14.32
N ARG A 33 4.45 -3.18 -13.70
CA ARG A 33 5.49 -4.09 -13.23
C ARG A 33 5.31 -5.46 -13.90
N GLY A 34 6.38 -6.02 -14.45
CA GLY A 34 6.40 -7.41 -14.87
C GLY A 34 6.37 -8.33 -13.65
N ILE A 35 5.68 -9.47 -13.75
CA ILE A 35 5.60 -10.46 -12.66
C ILE A 35 6.86 -11.33 -12.64
N SER A 36 7.29 -11.82 -13.82
CA SER A 36 8.44 -12.72 -13.98
C SER A 36 9.69 -12.03 -14.56
N THR A 37 9.61 -10.71 -14.80
CA THR A 37 10.69 -9.94 -15.42
C THR A 37 10.99 -8.69 -14.60
N HIS A 38 12.20 -8.15 -14.72
CA HIS A 38 12.55 -6.85 -14.14
C HIS A 38 11.92 -5.65 -14.87
N PHE A 39 10.91 -5.88 -15.72
CA PHE A 39 10.26 -4.83 -16.48
C PHE A 39 9.51 -3.86 -15.55
N LYS A 40 9.83 -2.58 -15.68
CA LYS A 40 9.15 -1.47 -15.02
C LYS A 40 8.91 -0.37 -16.04
N GLN A 41 7.68 0.10 -16.12
CA GLN A 41 7.31 1.25 -16.94
C GLN A 41 6.34 2.14 -16.16
N THR A 42 6.33 3.43 -16.45
CA THR A 42 5.26 4.31 -16.03
C THR A 42 4.75 5.06 -17.24
N ILE A 43 3.43 5.18 -17.34
CA ILE A 43 2.73 5.83 -18.43
C ILE A 43 1.80 6.92 -17.89
N GLY A 44 1.53 7.95 -18.68
CA GLY A 44 0.64 9.04 -18.30
C GLY A 44 1.27 10.07 -17.34
N ASN A 45 0.42 10.72 -16.55
CA ASN A 45 0.79 11.81 -15.65
C ASN A 45 1.59 11.30 -14.44
N ARG A 46 2.83 11.78 -14.29
CA ARG A 46 3.74 11.47 -13.19
C ARG A 46 3.89 12.59 -12.15
N LYS A 47 3.22 13.73 -12.37
CA LYS A 47 3.45 14.96 -11.60
C LYS A 47 2.33 15.28 -10.62
N SER A 48 1.09 14.95 -10.97
CA SER A 48 -0.08 15.24 -10.11
C SER A 48 -1.02 14.05 -9.93
N ALA A 49 -0.61 12.88 -10.42
CA ALA A 49 -1.33 11.63 -10.24
C ALA A 49 -0.42 10.57 -9.64
N TYR A 50 -0.96 9.81 -8.69
CA TYR A 50 -0.20 8.82 -7.93
C TYR A 50 -1.03 7.56 -7.72
N PHE A 51 -0.35 6.42 -7.56
CA PHE A 51 -1.05 5.25 -7.03
C PHE A 51 -1.29 5.49 -5.55
N HIS A 52 -2.55 5.42 -5.11
CA HIS A 52 -2.91 5.47 -3.71
C HIS A 52 -4.09 4.55 -3.38
N PHE A 53 -4.19 4.15 -2.12
CA PHE A 53 -5.25 3.32 -1.58
C PHE A 53 -5.38 3.48 -0.06
N GLY A 54 -6.39 2.85 0.53
CA GLY A 54 -6.79 3.05 1.93
C GLY A 54 -7.97 4.02 2.01
N ASP A 55 -7.97 4.87 3.04
CA ASP A 55 -8.97 5.93 3.15
C ASP A 55 -8.76 6.99 2.06
N PRO A 56 -9.82 7.73 1.65
CA PRO A 56 -9.67 8.83 0.69
C PRO A 56 -8.61 9.82 1.15
N VAL A 57 -7.67 10.18 0.27
CA VAL A 57 -6.49 10.99 0.65
C VAL A 57 -6.90 12.33 1.29
N GLN A 58 -8.03 12.91 0.89
CA GLN A 58 -8.58 14.16 1.42
C GLN A 58 -9.17 14.01 2.83
N GLN A 59 -9.50 12.79 3.25
CA GLN A 59 -10.09 12.47 4.56
C GLN A 59 -9.10 11.77 5.49
N ALA A 60 -7.97 11.30 4.96
CA ALA A 60 -6.96 10.59 5.72
C ALA A 60 -6.32 11.50 6.79
N THR A 61 -6.16 10.94 7.99
CA THR A 61 -5.42 11.57 9.09
C THR A 61 -3.91 11.35 8.98
N LYS A 62 -3.50 10.30 8.26
CA LYS A 62 -2.10 9.98 7.98
C LYS A 62 -1.92 9.62 6.52
N LEU A 63 -0.83 10.10 5.94
CA LEU A 63 -0.44 9.76 4.59
C LEU A 63 0.94 9.08 4.59
N TYR A 64 0.96 7.79 4.32
CA TYR A 64 2.19 7.03 4.11
C TYR A 64 2.64 7.18 2.66
N ILE A 65 3.89 7.60 2.46
CA ILE A 65 4.45 7.87 1.13
C ILE A 65 5.63 6.93 0.91
N ALA A 66 5.51 6.05 -0.07
CA ALA A 66 6.52 5.06 -0.46
C ALA A 66 7.03 5.29 -1.89
N GLU A 67 8.14 4.65 -2.26
CA GLU A 67 8.73 4.82 -3.58
C GLU A 67 7.89 4.15 -4.68
N SER A 68 7.48 2.90 -4.47
CA SER A 68 6.75 2.11 -5.47
C SER A 68 5.38 1.62 -4.98
N PRO A 69 4.46 1.26 -5.91
CA PRO A 69 3.15 0.72 -5.52
C PRO A 69 3.25 -0.55 -4.69
N ILE A 70 4.26 -1.40 -4.97
CA ILE A 70 4.48 -2.64 -4.22
C ILE A 70 4.93 -2.31 -2.80
N ASP A 71 5.81 -1.33 -2.62
CA ASP A 71 6.25 -0.90 -1.28
C ASP A 71 5.11 -0.30 -0.47
N ALA A 72 4.24 0.50 -1.10
CA ALA A 72 3.05 1.03 -0.44
C ALA A 72 2.10 -0.09 0.04
N LEU A 73 1.92 -1.14 -0.78
CA LEU A 73 1.13 -2.33 -0.43
C LEU A 73 1.77 -3.11 0.72
N SER A 74 3.07 -3.36 0.63
CA SER A 74 3.83 -4.07 1.66
C SER A 74 3.81 -3.32 2.98
N LEU A 75 3.95 -2.00 2.94
CA LEU A 75 3.87 -1.14 4.11
C LEU A 75 2.49 -1.18 4.78
N HIS A 76 1.40 -1.15 3.99
CA HIS A 76 0.05 -1.34 4.55
C HIS A 76 -0.08 -2.71 5.22
N GLN A 77 0.47 -3.76 4.63
CA GLN A 77 0.43 -5.10 5.21
C GLN A 77 1.22 -5.19 6.53
N ILE A 78 2.36 -4.51 6.64
CA ILE A 78 3.18 -4.48 7.85
C ILE A 78 2.56 -3.59 8.94
N ILE A 79 2.04 -2.41 8.55
CA ILE A 79 1.55 -1.36 9.45
C ILE A 79 0.14 -0.92 9.03
N PRO A 80 -0.89 -1.75 9.21
CA PRO A 80 -2.26 -1.37 8.88
C PRO A 80 -2.72 -0.28 9.86
N THR A 81 -3.05 0.91 9.32
CA THR A 81 -3.39 2.08 10.13
C THR A 81 -4.78 2.58 9.78
N LYS A 82 -5.67 2.64 10.76
CA LYS A 82 -7.02 3.22 10.60
C LYS A 82 -6.91 4.72 10.33
N GLY A 83 -7.71 5.27 9.43
CA GLY A 83 -7.65 6.69 9.12
C GLY A 83 -6.50 7.05 8.17
N ALA A 84 -5.89 6.09 7.47
CA ALA A 84 -4.68 6.31 6.69
C ALA A 84 -4.86 6.02 5.20
N ALA A 85 -4.13 6.78 4.39
CA ALA A 85 -3.91 6.52 2.98
C ALA A 85 -2.45 6.16 2.74
N TYR A 86 -2.21 5.33 1.72
CA TYR A 86 -0.89 4.89 1.30
C TYR A 86 -0.71 5.30 -0.15
N LEU A 87 0.40 5.97 -0.44
CA LEU A 87 0.68 6.59 -1.74
C LEU A 87 2.07 6.19 -2.22
N SER A 88 2.22 5.96 -3.53
CA SER A 88 3.50 5.76 -4.18
C SER A 88 3.88 6.92 -5.10
N THR A 89 5.14 7.34 -5.05
CA THR A 89 5.70 8.35 -5.95
C THR A 89 6.16 7.79 -7.32
N ALA A 90 5.92 6.52 -7.60
CA ALA A 90 6.33 5.84 -8.84
C ALA A 90 7.83 5.99 -9.17
N GLY A 91 8.68 5.91 -8.14
CA GLY A 91 10.13 5.92 -8.24
C GLY A 91 10.82 7.21 -7.79
N ALA A 92 10.18 8.38 -7.93
CA ALA A 92 10.77 9.62 -7.45
C ALA A 92 9.67 10.64 -7.16
N PRO A 93 9.73 11.34 -6.00
CA PRO A 93 8.82 12.43 -5.73
C PRO A 93 9.03 13.57 -6.74
N ASP A 94 7.95 14.02 -7.34
CA ASP A 94 7.98 15.24 -8.14
C ASP A 94 8.27 16.45 -7.23
N LYS A 95 8.93 17.48 -7.77
CA LYS A 95 9.22 18.72 -7.03
C LYS A 95 7.95 19.43 -6.55
N ASP A 96 6.85 19.28 -7.30
CA ASP A 96 5.56 19.89 -7.06
C ASP A 96 4.59 18.94 -6.33
N LEU A 97 5.05 17.71 -5.97
CA LEU A 97 4.29 16.73 -5.18
C LEU A 97 3.61 17.40 -3.98
N CYS A 98 4.34 18.25 -3.27
CA CYS A 98 3.85 18.91 -2.07
C CYS A 98 2.75 19.95 -2.33
N ALA A 99 2.73 20.55 -3.52
CA ALA A 99 1.69 21.49 -3.93
C ALA A 99 0.36 20.77 -4.24
N HIS A 100 0.44 19.52 -4.68
CA HIS A 100 -0.73 18.70 -5.01
C HIS A 100 -1.25 17.85 -3.85
N MET A 101 -0.47 17.72 -2.78
CA MET A 101 -0.86 16.93 -1.62
C MET A 101 -1.97 17.64 -0.82
N PRO A 102 -3.08 16.93 -0.51
CA PRO A 102 -4.13 17.50 0.34
C PRO A 102 -3.55 17.90 1.69
N PRO A 103 -4.20 18.80 2.45
CA PRO A 103 -3.80 19.17 3.80
C PRO A 103 -4.03 18.01 4.79
N THR A 104 -3.40 16.87 4.53
CA THR A 104 -3.32 15.73 5.44
C THR A 104 -2.45 16.12 6.64
N PRO A 105 -2.91 15.87 7.88
CA PRO A 105 -2.28 16.46 9.06
C PRO A 105 -0.97 15.78 9.46
N GLU A 106 -0.61 14.63 8.87
CA GLU A 106 0.64 13.93 9.14
C GLU A 106 1.15 13.13 7.93
N TRP A 107 2.38 13.41 7.51
CA TRP A 107 3.07 12.65 6.47
C TRP A 107 4.07 11.69 7.09
N ILE A 108 4.07 10.46 6.59
CA ILE A 108 5.04 9.43 6.97
C ILE A 108 5.84 9.05 5.72
N LEU A 109 7.08 9.52 5.65
CA LEU A 109 7.98 9.29 4.51
C LEU A 109 8.67 7.94 4.66
N ALA A 110 8.15 6.93 3.99
CA ALA A 110 8.55 5.54 4.06
C ALA A 110 9.29 5.13 2.78
N PHE A 111 10.41 5.78 2.49
CA PHE A 111 11.27 5.42 1.34
C PHE A 111 12.30 4.36 1.71
N ASP A 112 12.84 3.71 0.69
CA ASP A 112 13.82 2.62 0.78
C ASP A 112 15.07 3.01 1.57
N ALA A 113 15.77 2.01 2.10
CA ALA A 113 16.95 2.18 2.94
C ALA A 113 18.23 2.41 2.11
N ASP A 114 18.15 3.24 1.05
CA ASP A 114 19.26 3.54 0.16
C ASP A 114 19.50 5.06 0.02
N GLU A 115 20.49 5.42 -0.81
CA GLU A 115 20.86 6.80 -1.06
C GLU A 115 19.74 7.59 -1.77
N ALA A 116 19.00 6.96 -2.67
CA ALA A 116 17.90 7.60 -3.38
C ALA A 116 16.75 7.93 -2.42
N GLY A 117 16.33 6.96 -1.61
CA GLY A 117 15.34 7.13 -0.56
C GLY A 117 15.76 8.19 0.46
N ALA A 118 17.04 8.26 0.83
CA ALA A 118 17.55 9.31 1.72
C ALA A 118 17.38 10.71 1.10
N ARG A 119 17.72 10.88 -0.18
CA ARG A 119 17.51 12.15 -0.91
C ARG A 119 16.02 12.52 -0.96
N PHE A 120 15.15 11.57 -1.24
CA PHE A 120 13.70 11.80 -1.31
C PHE A 120 13.10 12.18 0.04
N ARG A 121 13.50 11.51 1.13
CA ARG A 121 13.10 11.89 2.50
C ARG A 121 13.51 13.33 2.81
N ASN A 122 14.75 13.70 2.54
CA ASN A 122 15.26 15.05 2.80
C ASN A 122 14.49 16.12 2.00
N GLN A 123 14.24 15.86 0.71
CA GLN A 123 13.48 16.76 -0.15
C GLN A 123 12.06 16.99 0.38
N LEU A 124 11.34 15.92 0.70
CA LEU A 124 9.95 16.00 1.16
C LEU A 124 9.83 16.55 2.57
N GLN A 125 10.77 16.23 3.47
CA GLN A 125 10.79 16.76 4.82
C GLN A 125 11.04 18.29 4.82
N ALA A 126 11.93 18.77 3.94
CA ALA A 126 12.15 20.20 3.76
C ALA A 126 10.89 20.91 3.25
N ALA A 127 10.16 20.29 2.30
CA ALA A 127 8.93 20.83 1.77
C ALA A 127 7.78 20.80 2.80
N ALA A 128 7.63 19.71 3.56
CA ALA A 128 6.67 19.61 4.65
C ALA A 128 6.91 20.68 5.73
N LYS A 129 8.17 20.93 6.09
CA LYS A 129 8.56 22.00 7.02
C LYS A 129 8.15 23.38 6.52
N LYS A 130 8.39 23.68 5.24
CA LYS A 130 7.98 24.96 4.61
C LYS A 130 6.45 25.16 4.64
N LEU A 131 5.70 24.07 4.57
CA LEU A 131 4.24 24.07 4.60
C LEU A 131 3.65 23.95 6.03
N GLY A 132 4.49 23.92 7.08
CA GLY A 132 4.02 23.76 8.46
C GLY A 132 3.39 22.39 8.77
N ARG A 133 3.72 21.36 7.99
CA ARG A 133 3.13 20.01 8.12
C ARG A 133 3.93 19.13 9.07
N ARG A 134 3.25 18.29 9.85
CA ARG A 134 3.90 17.23 10.62
C ARG A 134 4.45 16.18 9.66
N CYS A 135 5.71 15.83 9.84
CA CYS A 135 6.43 14.91 8.99
C CYS A 135 7.28 13.98 9.84
N GLN A 136 7.11 12.67 9.64
CA GLN A 136 7.95 11.63 10.21
C GLN A 136 8.61 10.85 9.08
N THR A 137 9.74 10.20 9.37
CA THR A 137 10.43 9.33 8.43
C THR A 137 10.45 7.91 8.99
N MET A 138 10.38 6.94 8.09
CA MET A 138 10.69 5.56 8.41
C MET A 138 11.45 4.92 7.25
N THR A 139 12.21 3.89 7.56
CA THR A 139 12.91 3.07 6.57
C THR A 139 12.70 1.61 6.93
N PRO A 140 12.82 0.70 5.95
CA PRO A 140 12.94 -0.70 6.24
C PRO A 140 14.06 -0.95 7.26
N THR A 141 13.81 -1.85 8.21
CA THR A 141 14.76 -2.39 9.19
C THR A 141 15.28 -3.77 8.78
N LEU A 142 14.58 -4.45 7.86
CA LEU A 142 14.98 -5.74 7.29
C LEU A 142 14.95 -5.64 5.76
N GLY A 143 16.05 -6.00 5.10
CA GLY A 143 16.16 -5.87 3.64
C GLY A 143 16.33 -4.43 3.16
N LYS A 144 16.21 -4.23 1.85
CA LYS A 144 16.48 -2.95 1.17
C LYS A 144 15.22 -2.08 1.02
N ASP A 145 14.09 -2.73 0.74
CA ASP A 145 12.79 -2.10 0.49
C ASP A 145 11.69 -2.72 1.38
N TRP A 146 10.49 -2.14 1.36
CA TRP A 146 9.38 -2.60 2.21
C TRP A 146 8.84 -3.97 1.82
N ASN A 147 9.02 -4.37 0.56
CA ASN A 147 8.63 -5.69 0.09
C ASN A 147 9.58 -6.77 0.64
N GLU A 148 10.90 -6.55 0.57
CA GLU A 148 11.89 -7.40 1.21
C GLU A 148 11.63 -7.49 2.72
N GLU A 149 11.29 -6.38 3.38
CA GLU A 149 10.94 -6.41 4.80
C GLU A 149 9.72 -7.30 5.09
N LEU A 150 8.65 -7.16 4.31
CA LEU A 150 7.46 -7.99 4.46
C LEU A 150 7.79 -9.48 4.29
N MET A 151 8.62 -9.82 3.29
CA MET A 151 9.05 -11.20 3.04
C MET A 151 9.91 -11.75 4.17
N CYS A 152 10.84 -10.95 4.72
CA CYS A 152 11.65 -11.32 5.87
C CYS A 152 10.79 -11.55 7.13
N ARG A 153 9.81 -10.68 7.39
CA ARG A 153 8.87 -10.84 8.52
C ARG A 153 8.00 -12.09 8.37
N GLY A 154 7.52 -12.38 7.17
CA GLY A 154 6.76 -13.60 6.87
C GLY A 154 7.59 -14.87 7.04
N SER A 155 8.86 -14.83 6.60
CA SER A 155 9.79 -15.96 6.75
C SER A 155 10.19 -16.21 8.21
N ASN A 156 10.34 -15.15 9.01
CA ASN A 156 10.63 -15.26 10.44
C ASN A 156 9.45 -15.82 11.24
N ASN A 157 8.21 -15.67 10.75
CA ASN A 157 7.04 -16.34 11.33
C ASN A 157 6.91 -17.81 10.89
N MET A 158 7.76 -18.27 9.95
CA MET A 158 7.73 -19.63 9.39
C MET A 158 8.73 -20.60 10.04
N THR A 159 9.47 -20.19 11.08
CA THR A 159 10.44 -21.04 11.79
C THR A 159 9.84 -21.89 12.92
N ALA A 160 8.52 -22.02 13.02
CA ALA A 160 7.88 -22.85 14.05
C ALA A 160 6.68 -23.68 13.55
N LEU A 161 6.84 -24.40 12.44
CA LEU A 161 5.99 -25.56 12.18
C LEU A 161 6.86 -26.77 11.77
N PRO A 162 6.89 -27.86 12.56
CA PRO A 162 7.51 -29.09 12.11
C PRO A 162 6.77 -29.60 10.85
N TYR A 163 7.57 -29.97 9.86
CA TYR A 163 7.14 -30.48 8.57
C TYR A 163 6.15 -31.65 8.74
N GLY A 164 4.93 -31.55 8.18
CA GLY A 164 4.04 -32.71 7.99
C GLY A 164 2.65 -32.70 8.64
N GLN A 165 1.97 -31.57 8.79
CA GLN A 165 0.53 -31.56 9.10
C GLN A 165 -0.25 -30.77 8.03
N PRO A 166 -1.30 -31.34 7.41
CA PRO A 166 -2.15 -30.61 6.48
C PRO A 166 -2.92 -29.49 7.20
N LEU A 167 -3.10 -28.38 6.49
CA LEU A 167 -3.90 -27.22 6.91
C LEU A 167 -5.34 -27.63 7.19
N CYS A 168 -5.70 -27.86 8.45
CA CYS A 168 -7.10 -27.88 8.85
C CYS A 168 -7.61 -26.43 8.89
N LEU A 169 -8.41 -26.04 7.90
CA LEU A 169 -9.25 -24.84 7.98
C LEU A 169 -10.25 -25.05 9.13
N ASN A 170 -10.12 -24.28 10.20
CA ASN A 170 -11.18 -24.16 11.19
C ASN A 170 -12.34 -23.37 10.57
N SER A 171 -13.30 -24.08 9.99
CA SER A 171 -14.63 -23.58 9.69
C SER A 171 -15.40 -23.45 11.00
N THR A 172 -15.45 -22.24 11.56
CA THR A 172 -16.43 -21.87 12.58
C THR A 172 -17.80 -21.69 11.92
N THR A 173 -18.53 -22.80 11.72
CA THR A 173 -19.97 -22.76 11.51
C THR A 173 -20.67 -22.65 12.86
N ASN A 174 -21.18 -21.45 13.14
CA ASN A 174 -22.06 -21.17 14.26
C ASN A 174 -23.50 -21.46 13.78
N GLU A 175 -23.95 -22.71 13.84
CA GLU A 175 -25.35 -23.06 13.63
C GLU A 175 -26.12 -22.89 14.95
N GLN A 176 -26.91 -21.82 15.02
CA GLN A 176 -27.89 -21.63 16.07
C GLN A 176 -29.09 -22.57 15.84
N SER A 177 -29.42 -23.28 16.91
CA SER A 177 -30.53 -24.22 17.03
C SER A 177 -31.88 -23.54 16.77
N ILE A 178 -32.65 -24.04 15.79
CA ILE A 178 -34.09 -23.79 15.67
C ILE A 178 -34.80 -25.05 16.19
N THR A 179 -35.39 -24.93 17.38
CA THR A 179 -36.28 -25.90 18.00
C THR A 179 -37.60 -25.99 17.22
N THR A 180 -37.94 -27.18 16.72
CA THR A 180 -39.29 -27.49 16.23
C THR A 180 -39.98 -28.40 17.22
N HIS A 181 -40.95 -27.86 17.98
CA HIS A 181 -41.98 -28.66 18.64
C HIS A 181 -42.98 -29.12 17.57
N HIS A 182 -43.17 -30.43 17.44
CA HIS A 182 -44.39 -30.98 16.82
C HIS A 182 -45.03 -31.97 17.79
N ALA A 183 -46.33 -31.78 17.92
CA ALA A 183 -47.22 -32.39 18.89
C ALA A 183 -47.43 -33.89 18.63
N ASN A 184 -47.53 -34.63 19.73
CA ASN A 184 -48.06 -35.99 19.77
C ASN A 184 -49.51 -35.99 19.31
N ASN A 185 -49.85 -36.94 18.44
CA ASN A 185 -51.21 -37.42 18.32
C ASN A 185 -51.14 -38.94 18.06
N GLN A 186 -51.27 -39.71 19.14
CA GLN A 186 -51.91 -41.03 19.21
C GLN A 186 -52.01 -41.47 20.67
#